data_AF-A0A1B1UK55-F1
#
_entry.id   AF-A0A1B1UK55-F1
#
_cell.length_a   1.000
_cell.length_b   1.000
_cell.length_c   1.000
_cell.angle_alpha   90.00
_cell.angle_beta   90.00
_cell.angle_gamma   90.00
#
_symmetry.space_group_name_H-M   'P 1'
#
loop_
_entity.id
_entity.type
_entity.pdbx_description
1 polymer ?
#
loop_
_entity_poly.entity_id
_entity_poly.type
_entity_poly.pdbx_seq_one_letter_code
_entity_poly.pdbx_strand_id
1 'polypeptide(L)'
;MRIESAIVRTLAIVDKTLRSEFADDFDKRCLYAAFAVFALLQDEGFDTCLAGGDFVAFVVARSGERAGLQGFGYGSDQPSHFWVEVQDTIVDLGPHYLPHGSSFAAAAMPLVAWQLSDGLPVYLRYRTHMRYDPAVQLQSFPDVMARKDRFVAGCRAKYAAQRGQPRLPSWLLTGPLALELAAREGDVWARNALRFAAGIDRSQLPF
;
A
#
# COMPACT_ATOMS: atom_id res chain seq x y z
N MET A 1 13.64 -6.05 -16.22
CA MET A 1 13.68 -4.75 -15.52
C MET A 1 14.26 -4.97 -14.12
N ARG A 2 14.88 -3.99 -13.45
CA ARG A 2 15.21 -4.14 -12.01
C ARG A 2 13.91 -4.05 -11.20
N ILE A 3 13.77 -4.85 -10.14
CA ILE A 3 12.54 -4.92 -9.33
C ILE A 3 12.12 -3.54 -8.80
N GLU A 4 13.08 -2.72 -8.34
CA GLU A 4 12.82 -1.36 -7.84
C GLU A 4 12.14 -0.48 -8.90
N SER A 5 12.66 -0.50 -10.14
CA SER A 5 12.08 0.26 -11.26
C SER A 5 10.70 -0.27 -11.64
N ALA A 6 10.51 -1.59 -11.60
CA ALA A 6 9.22 -2.23 -11.84
C ALA A 6 8.19 -1.83 -10.79
N ILE A 7 8.54 -1.88 -9.50
CA ILE A 7 7.70 -1.44 -8.38
C ILE A 7 7.29 0.02 -8.58
N VAL A 8 8.24 0.93 -8.79
CA VAL A 8 7.95 2.36 -8.97
C VAL A 8 7.00 2.59 -10.16
N ARG A 9 7.23 1.89 -11.28
CA ARG A 9 6.39 2.03 -12.47
C ARG A 9 4.99 1.49 -12.21
N THR A 10 4.88 0.31 -11.63
CA THR A 10 3.63 -0.33 -11.23
C THR A 10 2.83 0.57 -10.30
N LEU A 11 3.42 1.05 -9.21
CA LEU A 11 2.75 1.92 -8.23
C LEU A 11 2.22 3.21 -8.88
N ALA A 12 3.00 3.87 -9.73
CA ALA A 12 2.55 5.07 -10.43
C ALA A 12 1.37 4.81 -11.39
N ILE A 13 1.43 3.72 -12.15
CA ILE A 13 0.35 3.36 -13.10
C ILE A 13 -0.92 2.99 -12.35
N VAL A 14 -0.80 2.20 -11.29
CA VAL A 14 -1.93 1.78 -10.47
C VAL A 14 -2.57 2.98 -9.77
N ASP A 15 -1.80 3.86 -9.12
CA ASP A 15 -2.32 5.09 -8.50
C ASP A 15 -3.08 5.95 -9.51
N LYS A 16 -2.46 6.24 -10.66
CA LYS A 16 -3.08 7.06 -11.71
C LYS A 16 -4.39 6.45 -12.20
N THR A 17 -4.45 5.12 -12.31
CA THR A 17 -5.65 4.40 -12.76
C THR A 17 -6.73 4.39 -11.69
N LEU A 18 -6.38 4.16 -10.42
CA LEU A 18 -7.31 4.23 -9.29
C LEU A 18 -7.99 5.60 -9.24
N ARG A 19 -7.20 6.67 -9.31
CA ARG A 19 -7.73 8.04 -9.28
C ARG A 19 -8.68 8.33 -10.44
N SER A 20 -8.44 7.75 -11.61
CA SER A 20 -9.33 7.93 -12.78
C SER A 20 -10.61 7.10 -12.72
N GLU A 21 -10.54 5.85 -12.23
CA GLU A 21 -11.66 4.90 -12.32
C GLU A 21 -12.51 4.83 -11.05
N PHE A 22 -11.97 5.26 -9.91
CA PHE A 22 -12.60 5.13 -8.60
C PHE A 22 -12.58 6.45 -7.84
N ALA A 23 -12.74 7.60 -8.50
CA ALA A 23 -12.55 8.94 -7.89
C ALA A 23 -13.18 9.10 -6.50
N ASP A 24 -14.38 8.55 -6.28
CA ASP A 24 -15.15 8.66 -5.03
C ASP A 24 -15.34 7.33 -4.26
N ASP A 25 -14.86 6.21 -4.80
CA ASP A 25 -15.01 4.86 -4.21
C ASP A 25 -13.67 4.45 -3.57
N PHE A 26 -13.51 4.76 -2.28
CA PHE A 26 -12.27 4.54 -1.52
C PHE A 26 -12.23 3.15 -0.86
N ASP A 27 -13.38 2.55 -0.55
CA ASP A 27 -13.51 1.35 0.28
C ASP A 27 -12.98 0.08 -0.38
N LYS A 28 -12.85 0.06 -1.72
CA LYS A 28 -12.36 -1.11 -2.48
C LYS A 28 -11.00 -0.90 -3.13
N ARG A 29 -10.34 0.24 -2.90
CA ARG A 29 -9.07 0.57 -3.59
C ARG A 29 -7.94 -0.36 -3.20
N CYS A 30 -7.84 -0.80 -1.94
CA CYS A 30 -6.77 -1.71 -1.51
C CYS A 30 -6.81 -3.03 -2.29
N LEU A 31 -8.00 -3.62 -2.47
CA LEU A 31 -8.18 -4.87 -3.21
C LEU A 31 -7.78 -4.71 -4.69
N TYR A 32 -8.37 -3.74 -5.40
CA TYR A 32 -8.07 -3.53 -6.82
C TYR A 32 -6.60 -3.13 -7.04
N ALA A 33 -6.05 -2.29 -6.16
CA ALA A 33 -4.64 -1.93 -6.18
C ALA A 33 -3.75 -3.17 -6.07
N ALA A 34 -3.97 -4.01 -5.06
CA ALA A 34 -3.16 -5.19 -4.82
C ALA A 34 -3.23 -6.17 -6.01
N PHE A 35 -4.41 -6.38 -6.59
CA PHE A 35 -4.55 -7.20 -7.80
C PHE A 35 -3.79 -6.65 -9.00
N ALA A 36 -3.85 -5.34 -9.25
CA ALA A 36 -3.14 -4.74 -10.37
C ALA A 36 -1.62 -4.73 -10.14
N VAL A 37 -1.17 -4.47 -8.91
CA VAL A 37 0.25 -4.56 -8.55
C VAL A 37 0.76 -5.98 -8.78
N PHE A 38 0.04 -6.97 -8.26
CA PHE A 38 0.34 -8.39 -8.43
C PHE A 38 0.45 -8.76 -9.91
N ALA A 39 -0.60 -8.46 -10.70
CA ALA A 39 -0.63 -8.82 -12.11
C ALA A 39 0.50 -8.17 -12.91
N LEU A 40 0.79 -6.89 -12.69
CA LEU A 40 1.84 -6.17 -13.43
C LEU A 40 3.24 -6.69 -13.07
N LEU A 41 3.50 -7.02 -11.82
CA LEU A 41 4.79 -7.58 -11.41
C LEU A 41 4.97 -9.03 -11.88
N GLN A 42 3.89 -9.84 -11.92
CA GLN A 42 3.93 -11.16 -12.54
C GLN A 42 4.20 -11.08 -14.04
N ASP A 43 3.58 -10.14 -14.75
CA ASP A 43 3.80 -9.95 -16.19
C ASP A 43 5.27 -9.60 -16.52
N GLU A 44 5.99 -8.98 -15.57
CA GLU A 44 7.44 -8.70 -15.63
C GLU A 44 8.32 -9.90 -15.21
N GLY A 45 7.72 -11.02 -14.82
CA GLY A 45 8.40 -12.26 -14.46
C GLY A 45 8.87 -12.34 -13.00
N PHE A 46 8.35 -11.50 -12.12
CA PHE A 46 8.66 -11.58 -10.69
C PHE A 46 7.76 -12.59 -9.97
N ASP A 47 8.35 -13.33 -9.04
CA ASP A 47 7.60 -14.19 -8.11
C ASP A 47 6.91 -13.30 -7.07
N THR A 48 5.59 -13.23 -7.17
CA THR A 48 4.75 -12.33 -6.38
C THR A 48 3.67 -13.12 -5.67
N CYS A 49 3.36 -12.73 -4.45
CA CYS A 49 2.26 -13.27 -3.67
C CYS A 49 1.26 -12.16 -3.33
N LEU A 50 -0.03 -12.41 -3.57
CA LEU A 50 -1.08 -11.55 -3.06
C LEU A 50 -1.39 -11.96 -1.62
N ALA A 51 -1.26 -11.04 -0.67
CA ALA A 51 -1.53 -11.27 0.74
C ALA A 51 -2.79 -10.51 1.17
N GLY A 52 -3.55 -11.13 2.07
CA GLY A 52 -4.71 -10.54 2.71
C GLY A 52 -4.64 -10.70 4.23
N GLY A 53 -5.01 -9.66 4.96
CA GLY A 53 -5.17 -9.71 6.41
C GLY A 53 -5.55 -8.36 6.99
N ASP A 54 -5.04 -8.06 8.18
CA ASP A 54 -5.27 -6.78 8.84
C ASP A 54 -4.12 -5.81 8.61
N PHE A 55 -4.47 -4.52 8.55
CA PHE A 55 -3.48 -3.45 8.44
C PHE A 55 -3.83 -2.26 9.34
N VAL A 56 -2.81 -1.75 10.03
CA VAL A 56 -2.87 -0.51 10.81
C VAL A 56 -1.66 0.35 10.46
N ALA A 57 -1.88 1.65 10.33
CA ALA A 57 -0.80 2.63 10.25
C ALA A 57 -0.95 3.72 11.31
N PHE A 58 0.19 4.28 11.70
CA PHE A 58 0.24 5.58 12.33
C PHE A 58 -0.24 6.66 11.35
N VAL A 59 -1.23 7.43 11.75
CA VAL A 59 -1.78 8.56 10.99
C VAL A 59 -1.72 9.80 11.87
N VAL A 60 -1.28 10.92 11.30
CA VAL A 60 -1.14 12.21 11.99
C VAL A 60 -1.85 13.31 11.20
N ALA A 61 -2.43 14.28 11.91
CA ALA A 61 -3.05 15.45 11.32
C ALA A 61 -2.02 16.32 10.61
N ARG A 62 -2.45 17.12 9.63
CA ARG A 62 -1.55 18.07 8.94
C ARG A 62 -0.91 19.08 9.89
N SER A 63 -1.61 19.44 10.99
CA SER A 63 -1.05 20.31 12.04
C SER A 63 -0.02 19.61 12.92
N GLY A 64 0.02 18.27 12.93
CA GLY A 64 0.86 17.49 13.85
C GLY A 64 0.29 17.31 15.25
N GLU A 65 -0.83 17.97 15.58
CA GLU A 65 -1.35 18.04 16.96
C GLU A 65 -2.22 16.84 17.35
N ARG A 66 -2.72 16.10 16.35
CA ARG A 66 -3.55 14.91 16.55
C ARG A 66 -2.93 13.75 15.80
N ALA A 67 -2.80 12.61 16.47
CA ALA A 67 -2.34 11.38 15.85
C ALA A 67 -3.12 10.18 16.40
N GLY A 68 -3.05 9.07 15.69
CA GLY A 68 -3.64 7.82 16.12
C GLY A 68 -3.31 6.70 15.16
N LEU A 69 -3.63 5.48 15.60
CA LEU A 69 -3.59 4.31 14.74
C LEU A 69 -4.90 4.18 13.98
N GLN A 70 -4.81 4.08 12.65
CA GLN A 70 -5.97 3.89 11.78
C GLN A 70 -5.68 2.75 10.82
N GLY A 71 -6.72 2.03 10.43
CA GLY A 71 -6.60 0.86 9.57
C GLY A 71 -7.89 0.63 8.79
N PHE A 72 -7.88 -0.40 7.97
CA PHE A 72 -9.07 -0.89 7.29
C PHE A 72 -9.72 -1.93 8.21
N GLY A 73 -11.04 -1.80 8.47
CA GLY A 73 -11.73 -2.32 9.67
C GLY A 73 -11.39 -3.75 10.13
N TYR A 74 -11.36 -3.98 11.45
CA TYR A 74 -10.97 -5.27 12.04
C TYR A 74 -12.17 -6.21 12.24
N GLY A 75 -11.93 -7.53 12.17
CA GLY A 75 -12.76 -8.52 12.87
C GLY A 75 -13.89 -9.18 12.08
N SER A 76 -13.81 -9.25 10.76
CA SER A 76 -14.65 -10.16 9.96
C SER A 76 -13.86 -11.41 9.56
N ASP A 77 -14.56 -12.49 9.16
CA ASP A 77 -13.97 -13.72 8.59
C ASP A 77 -13.24 -13.48 7.23
N GLN A 78 -13.02 -12.23 6.83
CA GLN A 78 -12.43 -11.82 5.57
C GLN A 78 -11.31 -10.78 5.81
N PRO A 79 -10.23 -10.81 5.01
CA PRO A 79 -9.21 -9.76 5.05
C PRO A 79 -9.79 -8.36 4.92
N SER A 80 -9.33 -7.45 5.77
CA SER A 80 -9.71 -6.05 5.71
C SER A 80 -8.82 -5.23 4.78
N HIS A 81 -7.61 -5.74 4.51
CA HIS A 81 -6.62 -5.12 3.66
C HIS A 81 -5.88 -6.16 2.82
N PHE A 82 -5.42 -5.72 1.64
CA PHE A 82 -4.68 -6.53 0.69
C PHE A 82 -3.41 -5.80 0.25
N TRP A 83 -2.31 -6.55 0.13
CA TRP A 83 -1.02 -6.05 -0.33
C TRP A 83 -0.30 -7.12 -1.17
N VAL A 84 0.83 -6.76 -1.76
CA VAL A 84 1.65 -7.69 -2.53
C VAL A 84 2.99 -7.90 -1.84
N GLU A 85 3.42 -9.15 -1.75
CA GLU A 85 4.76 -9.55 -1.33
C GLU A 85 5.55 -9.97 -2.59
N VAL A 86 6.73 -9.40 -2.83
CA VAL A 86 7.59 -9.72 -3.99
C VAL A 86 9.05 -9.63 -3.55
N GLN A 87 9.84 -10.69 -3.77
CA GLN A 87 11.27 -10.72 -3.44
C GLN A 87 11.61 -10.10 -2.05
N ASP A 88 10.99 -10.63 -0.99
CA ASP A 88 11.16 -10.13 0.38
C ASP A 88 10.70 -8.67 0.61
N THR A 89 9.86 -8.12 -0.27
CA THR A 89 9.37 -6.73 -0.18
C THR A 89 7.84 -6.69 -0.11
N ILE A 90 7.28 -5.96 0.87
CA ILE A 90 5.86 -5.55 0.83
C ILE A 90 5.70 -4.36 -0.09
N VAL A 91 4.82 -4.47 -1.08
CA VAL A 91 4.42 -3.39 -1.99
C VAL A 91 2.95 -3.06 -1.75
N ASP A 92 2.68 -1.82 -1.33
CA ASP A 92 1.34 -1.43 -0.87
C ASP A 92 1.02 0.05 -1.15
N LEU A 93 -0.16 0.29 -1.74
CA LEU A 93 -0.74 1.62 -1.98
C LEU A 93 -1.73 2.05 -0.89
N GLY A 94 -2.25 1.13 -0.09
CA GLY A 94 -3.24 1.40 0.96
C GLY A 94 -2.86 2.57 1.88
N PRO A 95 -1.63 2.59 2.45
CA PRO A 95 -1.19 3.66 3.34
C PRO A 95 -1.32 5.06 2.71
N HIS A 96 -1.03 5.19 1.42
CA HIS A 96 -1.13 6.44 0.69
C HIS A 96 -2.57 6.99 0.62
N TYR A 97 -3.57 6.10 0.66
CA TYR A 97 -4.99 6.47 0.59
C TYR A 97 -5.66 6.62 1.95
N LEU A 98 -5.11 6.04 3.03
CA LEU A 98 -5.65 6.17 4.40
C LEU A 98 -6.04 7.61 4.80
N PRO A 99 -5.26 8.67 4.47
CA PRO A 99 -5.62 10.03 4.83
C PRO A 99 -6.99 10.50 4.33
N HIS A 100 -7.53 9.91 3.25
CA HIS A 100 -8.85 10.27 2.70
C HIS A 100 -10.00 9.76 3.56
N GLY A 101 -9.84 8.61 4.22
CA GLY A 101 -10.82 8.02 5.14
C GLY A 101 -10.61 8.40 6.60
N SER A 102 -9.62 9.25 6.89
CA SER A 102 -9.27 9.60 8.26
C SER A 102 -10.33 10.46 8.94
N SER A 103 -10.57 10.20 10.23
CA SER A 103 -11.49 10.97 11.09
C SER A 103 -11.05 12.43 11.37
N PHE A 104 -9.92 12.84 10.80
CA PHE A 104 -9.36 14.19 10.83
C PHE A 104 -8.56 14.44 9.56
N ALA A 105 -8.32 15.72 9.25
CA ALA A 105 -7.49 16.14 8.11
C ALA A 105 -6.03 15.67 8.27
N ALA A 106 -5.77 14.45 7.80
CA ALA A 106 -4.49 13.78 7.92
C ALA A 106 -3.44 14.34 6.95
N ALA A 107 -2.18 14.25 7.36
CA ALA A 107 -1.02 14.46 6.52
C ALA A 107 -0.99 13.43 5.38
N ALA A 108 -0.37 13.79 4.26
CA ALA A 108 -0.11 12.85 3.19
C ALA A 108 0.80 11.72 3.68
N MET A 109 0.58 10.52 3.17
CA MET A 109 1.34 9.32 3.52
C MET A 109 2.10 8.79 2.30
N PRO A 110 3.25 8.11 2.51
CA PRO A 110 4.02 7.53 1.42
C PRO A 110 3.33 6.32 0.81
N LEU A 111 3.83 5.93 -0.36
CA LEU A 111 3.66 4.57 -0.87
C LEU A 111 4.62 3.64 -0.13
N VAL A 112 4.33 2.34 -0.05
CA VAL A 112 5.18 1.39 0.68
C VAL A 112 5.82 0.39 -0.27
N ALA A 113 7.13 0.20 -0.12
CA ALA A 113 7.94 -0.85 -0.74
C ALA A 113 8.99 -1.31 0.29
N TRP A 114 8.56 -1.98 1.37
CA TRP A 114 9.38 -2.24 2.55
C TRP A 114 10.02 -3.63 2.53
N GLN A 115 11.33 -3.74 2.75
CA GLN A 115 12.01 -5.03 2.88
C GLN A 115 11.64 -5.72 4.20
N LEU A 116 11.10 -6.93 4.11
CA LEU A 116 10.65 -7.71 5.25
C LEU A 116 11.83 -8.12 6.16
N SER A 117 13.00 -8.37 5.59
CA SER A 117 14.25 -8.64 6.33
C SER A 117 14.69 -7.50 7.27
N ASP A 118 14.30 -6.25 7.00
CA ASP A 118 14.56 -5.12 7.91
C ASP A 118 13.66 -5.14 9.16
N GLY A 119 12.65 -6.02 9.18
CA GLY A 119 11.60 -6.05 10.18
C GLY A 119 10.58 -4.94 9.97
N LEU A 120 9.30 -5.26 10.16
CA LEU A 120 8.24 -4.27 9.99
C LEU A 120 8.30 -3.19 11.08
N PRO A 121 8.20 -1.90 10.72
CA PRO A 121 8.29 -0.82 11.67
C PRO A 121 6.99 -0.67 12.46
N VAL A 122 7.08 -0.17 13.70
CA VAL A 122 5.90 -0.05 14.58
C VAL A 122 4.80 0.89 14.05
N TYR A 123 5.12 1.79 13.12
CA TYR A 123 4.17 2.70 12.48
C TYR A 123 3.45 2.09 11.26
N LEU A 124 3.81 0.88 10.82
CA LEU A 124 3.08 0.07 9.83
C LEU A 124 2.93 -1.37 10.35
N ARG A 125 1.70 -1.77 10.66
CA ARG A 125 1.38 -3.08 11.23
C ARG A 125 0.60 -3.88 10.20
N TYR A 126 1.18 -5.00 9.79
CA TYR A 126 0.54 -5.98 8.92
C TYR A 126 0.38 -7.30 9.68
N ARG A 127 -0.82 -7.88 9.64
CA ARG A 127 -1.07 -9.24 10.12
C ARG A 127 -1.66 -10.05 8.99
N THR A 128 -0.84 -10.88 8.34
CA THR A 128 -1.28 -11.77 7.28
C THR A 128 -2.25 -12.82 7.85
N HIS A 129 -3.42 -12.96 7.25
CA HIS A 129 -4.34 -14.08 7.51
C HIS A 129 -4.21 -15.14 6.43
N MET A 130 -4.03 -14.70 5.19
CA MET A 130 -3.96 -15.59 4.04
C MET A 130 -3.03 -15.08 2.96
N ARG A 131 -2.43 -16.03 2.24
CA ARG A 131 -1.66 -15.82 1.02
C ARG A 131 -2.41 -16.52 -0.09
N TYR A 132 -2.78 -15.75 -1.12
CA TYR A 132 -3.52 -16.28 -2.24
C TYR A 132 -2.56 -16.90 -3.24
N ASP A 133 -2.87 -18.13 -3.63
CA ASP A 133 -2.19 -18.79 -4.73
C ASP A 133 -2.59 -18.09 -6.05
N PRO A 134 -1.64 -17.74 -6.94
CA PRO A 134 -1.93 -17.22 -8.27
C PRO A 134 -2.99 -18.03 -9.05
N ALA A 135 -3.07 -19.34 -8.82
CA ALA A 135 -4.00 -20.26 -9.46
C ALA A 135 -5.38 -20.32 -8.78
N VAL A 136 -5.48 -19.92 -7.50
CA VAL A 136 -6.74 -19.97 -6.74
C VAL A 136 -7.40 -18.60 -6.80
N GLN A 137 -8.19 -18.39 -7.86
CA GLN A 137 -8.98 -17.18 -8.02
C GLN A 137 -9.94 -16.98 -6.84
N LEU A 138 -9.99 -15.75 -6.33
CA LEU A 138 -11.00 -15.22 -5.41
C LEU A 138 -12.40 -15.32 -6.05
N GLN A 139 -13.02 -16.49 -5.99
CA GLN A 139 -14.29 -16.83 -6.68
C GLN A 139 -15.56 -16.27 -6.01
N SER A 140 -15.45 -15.32 -5.09
CA SER A 140 -16.57 -15.03 -4.18
C SER A 140 -17.58 -14.00 -4.71
N PHE A 141 -17.26 -13.18 -5.72
CA PHE A 141 -18.18 -12.12 -6.20
C PHE A 141 -17.98 -11.78 -7.70
N PRO A 142 -18.81 -12.32 -8.63
CA PRO A 142 -18.63 -12.16 -10.08
C PRO A 142 -18.53 -10.69 -10.55
N ASP A 143 -19.34 -9.78 -10.02
CA ASP A 143 -19.32 -8.37 -10.42
C ASP A 143 -18.04 -7.64 -9.97
N VAL A 144 -17.55 -7.97 -8.77
CA VAL A 144 -16.27 -7.45 -8.26
C VAL A 144 -15.13 -7.99 -9.12
N MET A 145 -15.20 -9.25 -9.54
CA MET A 145 -14.19 -9.87 -10.40
C MET A 145 -14.19 -9.27 -11.80
N ALA A 146 -15.35 -9.03 -12.41
CA ALA A 146 -15.43 -8.36 -13.71
C ALA A 146 -14.88 -6.93 -13.66
N ARG A 147 -15.18 -6.18 -12.58
CA ARG A 147 -14.62 -4.83 -12.36
C ARG A 147 -13.10 -4.89 -12.16
N LYS A 148 -12.62 -5.86 -11.37
CA LYS A 148 -11.19 -6.13 -11.16
C LYS A 148 -10.49 -6.42 -12.48
N ASP A 149 -11.00 -7.34 -13.30
CA ASP A 149 -10.37 -7.72 -14.56
C ASP A 149 -10.28 -6.53 -15.53
N ARG A 150 -11.34 -5.72 -15.62
CA ARG A 150 -11.32 -4.48 -16.41
C ARG A 150 -10.26 -3.50 -15.91
N PHE A 151 -10.18 -3.29 -14.60
CA PHE A 151 -9.20 -2.39 -14.00
C PHE A 151 -7.76 -2.86 -14.25
N VAL A 152 -7.50 -4.16 -14.06
CA VAL A 152 -6.18 -4.77 -14.32
C VAL A 152 -5.82 -4.64 -15.80
N ALA A 153 -6.76 -4.89 -16.72
CA ALA A 153 -6.53 -4.70 -18.15
C ALA A 153 -6.19 -3.24 -18.49
N GLY A 154 -6.88 -2.26 -17.88
CA GLY A 154 -6.58 -0.84 -18.00
C GLY A 154 -5.17 -0.49 -17.50
N CYS A 155 -4.78 -1.05 -16.36
CA CYS A 155 -3.42 -0.91 -15.81
C CYS A 155 -2.37 -1.50 -16.76
N ARG A 156 -2.58 -2.71 -17.30
CA ARG A 156 -1.69 -3.36 -18.27
C ARG A 156 -1.51 -2.55 -19.54
N ALA A 157 -2.60 -2.04 -20.11
CA ALA A 157 -2.53 -1.20 -21.31
C ALA A 157 -1.71 0.08 -21.06
N LYS A 158 -1.96 0.77 -19.94
CA LYS A 158 -1.20 1.96 -19.54
C LYS A 158 0.26 1.64 -19.24
N TYR A 159 0.51 0.50 -18.58
CA TYR A 159 1.86 0.04 -18.28
C TYR A 159 2.63 -0.22 -19.58
N ALA A 160 2.08 -0.98 -20.54
CA ALA A 160 2.70 -1.24 -21.83
C ALA A 160 2.96 0.04 -22.65
N ALA A 161 2.04 1.01 -22.59
CA ALA A 161 2.18 2.29 -23.29
C ALA A 161 3.16 3.27 -22.61
N GLN A 162 3.48 3.07 -21.32
CA GLN A 162 4.34 3.97 -20.56
C GLN A 162 5.76 4.00 -21.13
N ARG A 163 6.26 5.21 -21.41
CA ARG A 163 7.65 5.45 -21.82
C ARG A 163 8.43 6.05 -20.66
N GLY A 164 9.64 5.53 -20.41
CA GLY A 164 10.48 5.96 -19.29
C GLY A 164 9.87 5.65 -17.92
N GLN A 165 10.51 6.18 -16.87
CA GLN A 165 10.05 6.00 -15.50
C GLN A 165 9.00 7.06 -15.14
N PRO A 166 7.78 6.66 -14.72
CA PRO A 166 6.78 7.62 -14.29
C PRO A 166 7.13 8.22 -12.93
N ARG A 167 6.61 9.43 -12.68
CA ARG A 167 6.71 10.07 -11.36
C ARG A 167 5.68 9.48 -10.41
N LEU A 168 6.12 9.15 -9.19
CA LEU A 168 5.21 8.71 -8.12
C LEU A 168 4.37 9.89 -7.58
N PRO A 169 3.13 9.63 -7.13
CA PRO A 169 2.27 10.63 -6.47
C PRO A 169 2.80 11.09 -5.11
N SER A 170 3.64 10.29 -4.47
CA SER A 170 4.29 10.53 -3.19
C SER A 170 5.65 9.85 -3.17
N TRP A 171 6.48 10.11 -2.16
CA TRP A 171 7.72 9.37 -1.99
C TRP A 171 7.45 7.91 -1.60
N LEU A 172 8.46 7.06 -1.79
CA LEU A 172 8.39 5.63 -1.53
C LEU A 172 9.11 5.32 -0.23
N LEU A 173 8.40 4.74 0.73
CA LEU A 173 8.97 4.26 1.97
C LEU A 173 9.60 2.89 1.73
N THR A 174 10.92 2.89 1.51
CA THR A 174 11.69 1.69 1.22
C THR A 174 12.43 1.09 2.42
N GLY A 175 12.53 1.85 3.52
CA GLY A 175 13.27 1.44 4.71
C GLY A 175 13.49 2.61 5.67
N PRO A 176 14.23 2.39 6.78
CA PRO A 176 14.51 3.42 7.78
C PRO A 176 15.20 4.66 7.20
N LEU A 177 16.15 4.48 6.29
CA LEU A 177 16.86 5.60 5.66
C LEU A 177 15.92 6.53 4.87
N ALA A 178 14.98 5.95 4.11
CA ALA A 178 14.00 6.75 3.36
C ALA A 178 13.11 7.58 4.30
N LEU A 179 12.70 6.99 5.44
CA LEU A 179 11.95 7.69 6.47
C LEU A 179 12.74 8.87 7.06
N GLU A 180 14.00 8.65 7.42
CA GLU A 180 14.86 9.70 7.97
C GLU A 180 15.07 10.85 6.99
N LEU A 181 15.30 10.54 5.71
CA LEU A 181 15.46 11.55 4.66
C LEU A 181 14.19 12.39 4.52
N ALA A 182 13.02 11.75 4.40
CA ALA A 182 11.75 12.45 4.32
C ALA A 182 11.48 13.33 5.56
N ALA A 183 11.82 12.83 6.75
CA ALA A 183 11.67 13.60 7.98
C ALA A 183 12.59 14.84 8.03
N ARG A 184 13.83 14.72 7.54
CA ARG A 184 14.77 15.85 7.41
C ARG A 184 14.26 16.89 6.42
N GLU A 185 13.68 16.45 5.32
CA GLU A 185 13.05 17.29 4.28
C GLU A 185 11.75 17.97 4.72
N GLY A 186 11.23 17.61 5.89
CA GLY A 186 10.07 18.29 6.49
C GLY A 186 8.75 17.56 6.33
N ASP A 187 8.75 16.31 5.85
CA ASP A 187 7.54 15.51 5.76
C ASP A 187 6.91 15.32 7.16
N VAL A 188 5.66 15.78 7.27
CA VAL A 188 4.92 15.81 8.55
C VAL A 188 4.66 14.40 9.07
N TRP A 189 4.34 13.45 8.17
CA TRP A 189 4.09 12.07 8.57
C TRP A 189 5.38 11.42 9.05
N ALA A 190 6.48 11.55 8.29
CA ALA A 190 7.76 10.93 8.60
C ALA A 190 8.33 11.41 9.95
N ARG A 191 8.31 12.73 10.20
CA ARG A 191 8.77 13.31 11.48
C ARG A 191 8.00 12.75 12.68
N ASN A 192 6.69 12.62 12.56
CA ASN A 192 5.85 12.15 13.65
C ASN A 192 5.87 10.61 13.76
N ALA A 193 6.08 9.87 12.67
CA ALA A 193 6.30 8.43 12.70
C ALA A 193 7.59 8.07 13.46
N LEU A 194 8.68 8.85 13.28
CA LEU A 194 9.90 8.69 14.07
C LEU A 194 9.67 8.95 15.57
N ARG A 195 8.93 10.02 15.90
CA ARG A 195 8.58 10.34 17.31
C ARG A 195 7.72 9.25 17.92
N PHE A 196 6.73 8.75 17.18
CA PHE A 196 5.88 7.65 17.58
C PHE A 196 6.71 6.39 17.85
N ALA A 197 7.62 6.02 16.94
CA ALA A 197 8.47 4.85 17.08
C ALA A 197 9.39 4.93 18.31
N ALA A 198 9.85 6.14 18.68
CA ALA A 198 10.72 6.33 19.84
C ALA A 198 9.98 6.23 21.19
N GLY A 199 8.66 6.47 21.21
CA GLY A 199 7.88 6.60 22.45
C GLY A 199 6.88 5.47 22.71
N ILE A 200 6.68 4.56 21.76
CA ILE A 200 5.66 3.52 21.85
C ILE A 200 6.24 2.18 22.29
N ASP A 201 5.54 1.48 23.19
CA ASP A 201 5.81 0.06 23.45
C ASP A 201 5.05 -0.79 22.42
N ARG A 202 5.76 -1.68 21.73
CA ARG A 202 5.19 -2.58 20.73
C ARG A 202 4.07 -3.47 21.29
N SER A 203 4.10 -3.76 22.60
CA SER A 203 3.06 -4.54 23.31
C SER A 203 1.71 -3.79 23.41
N GLN A 204 1.71 -2.47 23.28
CA GLN A 204 0.52 -1.61 23.35
C GLN A 204 -0.16 -1.46 21.99
N LEU A 205 0.44 -2.02 20.94
CA LEU A 205 -0.05 -1.94 19.57
C LEU A 205 -0.95 -3.13 19.23
N PRO A 206 -1.95 -2.94 18.36
CA PRO A 206 -2.77 -4.04 17.87
C PRO A 206 -1.90 -5.07 17.15
N PHE A 207 -2.10 -6.35 17.52
CA PHE A 207 -1.45 -7.57 17.02
C PHE A 207 0.07 -7.57 16.92
#